data_AF-A0A936CAU8-F1
#
_entry.id   AF-A0A936CAU8-F1
#
_cell.length_a   1.000
_cell.length_b   1.000
_cell.length_c   1.000
_cell.angle_alpha   90.00
_cell.angle_beta   90.00
_cell.angle_gamma   90.00
#
_symmetry.space_group_name_H-M   'P 1'
#
loop_
_entity.id
_entity.type
_entity.pdbx_description
1 polymer ?
#
loop_
_entity_poly.entity_id
_entity_poly.type
_entity_poly.pdbx_seq_one_letter_code
_entity_poly.pdbx_strand_id
1 'polypeptide(L)'
;MMPAVTDWPWMLPVALLLGALATSLVVVAVRRKRGRLARLAEAPLLARLAPASAVAPAHWRAARLGVATLLAGVAFAGPRWGTEPAIVSGEGIDVVLALDASLSMLATDDRPNRLERMKQEVRRYRDLARSDRIAMLAFAGRSYILTPLTVDDGALELFLDNLDPSIVGQAGSSLSRTITQGTDLLLTSKGGSDRALVIMSDGESFEPIEEIRDAAARAAQNGIVLVTVGFGTTAGATIPVPEGGAVVPKRDENDQVVISRYNPETLQAIADASNGTFVGAEVTDKATRVRAALQRLRATSRTVSAGASKTPRFQWFVAPALLLLLLDTWRAERVRRRRRAPLALAGVAALAGCTWSGSAPRDAAREYAVGRYARSAAIYRAAIAAGDARPQLFYNLGTALVAADSLDAAAEPLERASKPEDAELRFRSWFNLGLGHLRRGLAGAPDADSTRGSLKSTLETYKRALILRPTDRDAKWNYELALRQQEQNGGGGGGGGGGQSNADQQDQSDADSPQSRQQSGGLGEQQAEQLLNAAAREERGVQGRKQRQSRPQPPPGGKDW
;
A
#
# COMPACT_ATOMS: atom_id res chain seq x y z
N MET A 1 -36.17 -12.37 7.09
CA MET A 1 -35.74 -12.62 5.69
C MET A 1 -35.52 -11.27 5.03
N MET A 2 -34.29 -10.85 4.79
CA MET A 2 -34.04 -9.61 4.05
C MET A 2 -34.29 -9.82 2.54
N PRO A 3 -34.76 -8.78 1.82
CA PRO A 3 -35.07 -8.90 0.39
C PRO A 3 -33.82 -9.20 -0.44
N ALA A 4 -33.95 -10.15 -1.36
CA ALA A 4 -32.97 -10.40 -2.41
C ALA A 4 -32.83 -9.14 -3.28
N VAL A 5 -31.59 -8.77 -3.61
CA VAL A 5 -31.31 -7.63 -4.49
C VAL A 5 -30.66 -8.17 -5.76
N THR A 6 -31.07 -7.65 -6.90
CA THR A 6 -30.52 -7.98 -8.22
C THR A 6 -29.68 -6.81 -8.71
N ASP A 7 -28.48 -7.07 -9.23
CA ASP A 7 -27.62 -6.03 -9.80
C ASP A 7 -28.30 -5.35 -11.02
N TRP A 8 -29.12 -6.09 -11.78
CA TRP A 8 -29.78 -5.60 -13.00
C TRP A 8 -31.28 -5.94 -12.99
N PRO A 9 -32.12 -5.20 -12.25
CA PRO A 9 -33.54 -5.54 -12.07
C PRO A 9 -34.35 -5.52 -13.37
N TRP A 10 -33.96 -4.68 -14.34
CA TRP A 10 -34.58 -4.61 -15.66
C TRP A 10 -34.39 -5.87 -16.50
N MET A 11 -33.49 -6.78 -16.11
CA MET A 11 -33.30 -8.04 -16.81
C MET A 11 -34.34 -9.09 -16.48
N LEU A 12 -35.08 -8.93 -15.38
CA LEU A 12 -36.18 -9.83 -15.01
C LEU A 12 -37.35 -9.81 -16.04
N PRO A 13 -37.87 -8.64 -16.49
CA PRO A 13 -38.87 -8.62 -17.56
C PRO A 13 -38.30 -9.11 -18.90
N VAL A 14 -37.01 -8.84 -19.19
CA VAL A 14 -36.34 -9.37 -20.39
C VAL A 14 -36.26 -10.90 -20.34
N ALA A 15 -35.96 -11.49 -19.18
CA ALA A 15 -35.95 -12.94 -19.00
C ALA A 15 -37.32 -13.57 -19.26
N LEU A 16 -38.41 -12.94 -18.81
CA LEU A 16 -39.78 -13.37 -19.09
C LEU A 16 -40.10 -13.31 -20.58
N LEU A 17 -39.73 -12.21 -21.26
CA LEU A 17 -39.92 -12.06 -22.70
C LEU A 17 -39.13 -13.11 -23.50
N LEU A 18 -37.87 -13.35 -23.15
CA LEU A 18 -37.04 -14.36 -23.80
C LEU A 18 -37.56 -15.78 -23.57
N GLY A 19 -38.04 -16.09 -22.37
CA GLY A 19 -38.71 -17.36 -22.06
C GLY A 19 -39.98 -17.56 -22.90
N ALA A 20 -40.84 -16.54 -22.96
CA ALA A 20 -42.06 -16.55 -23.77
C ALA A 20 -41.73 -16.69 -25.27
N LEU A 21 -40.73 -15.98 -25.77
CA LEU A 21 -40.26 -16.08 -27.15
C LEU A 21 -39.72 -17.48 -27.47
N ALA A 22 -38.90 -18.06 -26.59
CA ALA A 22 -38.40 -19.42 -26.76
C ALA A 22 -39.54 -20.44 -26.83
N THR A 23 -40.54 -20.33 -25.94
CA THR A 23 -41.72 -21.21 -25.97
C THR A 23 -42.54 -21.03 -27.26
N SER A 24 -42.78 -19.79 -27.68
CA SER A 24 -43.58 -19.48 -28.87
C SER A 24 -42.91 -19.98 -30.15
N LEU A 25 -41.58 -19.82 -30.29
CA LEU A 25 -40.80 -20.34 -31.41
C LEU A 25 -40.89 -21.87 -31.50
N VAL A 26 -40.78 -22.57 -30.37
CA VAL A 26 -40.92 -24.03 -30.34
C VAL A 26 -42.35 -24.46 -30.73
N VAL A 27 -43.38 -23.78 -30.20
CA VAL A 27 -44.78 -24.07 -30.55
C VAL A 27 -45.06 -23.80 -32.02
N VAL A 28 -44.58 -22.69 -32.58
CA VAL A 28 -44.72 -22.35 -34.01
C VAL A 28 -43.98 -23.36 -34.88
N ALA A 29 -42.76 -23.74 -34.53
CA ALA A 29 -42.00 -24.76 -35.26
C ALA A 29 -42.74 -26.10 -35.29
N VAL A 30 -43.37 -26.48 -34.19
CA VAL A 30 -44.18 -27.71 -34.08
C VAL A 30 -45.47 -27.61 -34.89
N ARG A 31 -46.19 -26.49 -34.80
CA ARG A 31 -47.40 -26.24 -35.61
C ARG A 31 -47.09 -26.26 -37.10
N ARG A 32 -46.01 -25.60 -37.54
CA ARG A 32 -45.53 -25.62 -38.93
C ARG A 32 -45.11 -27.02 -39.37
N LYS A 33 -44.48 -27.81 -38.50
CA LYS A 33 -44.13 -29.21 -38.79
C LYS A 33 -45.40 -30.06 -38.96
N ARG A 34 -46.38 -29.93 -38.07
CA ARG A 34 -47.67 -30.64 -38.16
C ARG A 34 -48.45 -30.25 -39.41
N GLY A 35 -48.52 -28.96 -39.75
CA GLY A 35 -49.17 -28.49 -40.98
C GLY A 35 -48.50 -28.99 -42.26
N ARG A 36 -47.17 -29.11 -42.28
CA ARG A 36 -46.45 -29.75 -43.41
C ARG A 36 -46.73 -31.24 -43.50
N LEU A 37 -46.77 -31.95 -42.36
CA LEU A 37 -47.07 -33.38 -42.34
C LEU A 37 -48.51 -33.68 -42.76
N ALA A 38 -49.48 -32.87 -42.32
CA ALA A 38 -50.89 -33.00 -42.70
C ALA A 38 -51.16 -32.78 -44.20
N ARG A 39 -50.26 -32.09 -44.92
CA ARG A 39 -50.31 -31.95 -46.39
C ARG A 39 -49.75 -33.17 -47.13
N LEU A 40 -49.02 -34.05 -46.45
CA LEU A 40 -48.33 -35.19 -47.05
C LEU A 40 -49.09 -36.51 -46.89
N ALA A 41 -49.88 -36.68 -45.82
CA ALA A 41 -50.69 -37.87 -45.60
C ALA A 41 -51.79 -37.64 -44.53
N GLU A 42 -52.82 -38.48 -44.55
CA GLU A 42 -53.89 -38.48 -43.55
C GLU A 42 -53.40 -38.95 -42.17
N ALA A 43 -54.06 -38.48 -41.10
CA ALA A 43 -53.67 -38.69 -39.70
C ALA A 43 -53.38 -40.16 -39.29
N PRO A 44 -54.17 -41.18 -39.69
CA PRO A 44 -53.88 -42.57 -39.31
C PRO A 44 -52.68 -43.15 -40.07
N LEU A 45 -52.40 -42.68 -41.28
CA LEU A 45 -51.25 -43.13 -42.09
C LEU A 45 -49.94 -42.52 -41.58
N LEU A 46 -49.98 -41.24 -41.16
CA LEU A 46 -48.84 -40.54 -40.54
C LEU A 46 -48.41 -41.18 -39.21
N ALA A 47 -49.36 -41.67 -38.41
CA ALA A 47 -49.04 -42.35 -37.15
C ALA A 47 -48.28 -43.68 -37.35
N ARG A 48 -48.43 -44.31 -38.53
CA ARG A 48 -47.74 -45.57 -38.89
C ARG A 48 -46.42 -45.34 -39.62
N LEU A 49 -46.32 -44.30 -40.45
CA LEU A 49 -45.15 -44.04 -41.31
C LEU A 49 -44.16 -43.02 -40.73
N ALA A 50 -44.61 -42.11 -39.86
CA ALA A 50 -43.72 -41.10 -39.28
C ALA A 50 -42.98 -41.64 -38.04
N PRO A 51 -41.71 -41.26 -37.82
CA PRO A 51 -41.01 -41.61 -36.59
C PRO A 51 -41.76 -41.05 -35.38
N ALA A 52 -41.78 -41.78 -34.25
CA ALA A 52 -42.55 -41.41 -33.05
C ALA A 52 -42.25 -39.98 -32.53
N SER A 53 -41.07 -39.43 -32.82
CA SER A 53 -40.68 -38.05 -32.50
C SER A 53 -41.26 -36.97 -33.40
N ALA A 54 -41.78 -37.33 -34.57
CA ALA A 54 -42.53 -36.44 -35.43
C ALA A 54 -43.95 -36.17 -34.88
N VAL A 55 -44.50 -37.11 -34.11
CA VAL A 55 -45.86 -37.06 -33.56
C VAL A 55 -45.87 -36.76 -32.06
N ALA A 56 -44.73 -36.91 -31.36
CA ALA A 56 -44.61 -36.68 -29.93
C ALA A 56 -45.09 -35.28 -29.47
N PRO A 57 -45.71 -35.20 -28.27
CA PRO A 57 -46.14 -33.93 -27.70
C PRO A 57 -44.94 -33.02 -27.42
N ALA A 58 -44.86 -31.90 -28.14
CA ALA A 58 -43.77 -30.94 -28.00
C ALA A 58 -43.97 -29.92 -26.88
N HIS A 59 -45.10 -29.94 -26.16
CA HIS A 59 -45.37 -29.03 -25.04
C HIS A 59 -44.34 -29.20 -23.92
N TRP A 60 -43.89 -30.43 -23.64
CA TRP A 60 -42.83 -30.69 -22.66
C TRP A 60 -41.47 -30.14 -23.08
N ARG A 61 -41.17 -30.11 -24.39
CA ARG A 61 -39.94 -29.51 -24.93
C ARG A 61 -40.00 -27.99 -24.83
N ALA A 62 -41.14 -27.40 -25.22
CA ALA A 62 -41.38 -25.97 -25.10
C ALA A 62 -41.25 -25.52 -23.63
N ALA A 63 -41.90 -26.23 -22.70
CA ALA A 63 -41.83 -25.95 -21.26
C ALA A 63 -40.40 -26.03 -20.73
N ARG A 64 -39.63 -27.09 -21.05
CA ARG A 64 -38.23 -27.21 -20.60
C ARG A 64 -37.34 -26.08 -21.11
N LEU A 65 -37.43 -25.75 -22.40
CA LEU A 65 -36.61 -24.69 -23.00
C LEU A 65 -37.04 -23.30 -22.47
N GLY A 66 -38.34 -23.07 -22.30
CA GLY A 66 -38.86 -21.83 -21.68
C GLY A 66 -38.35 -21.64 -20.26
N VAL A 67 -38.44 -22.68 -19.43
CA VAL A 67 -37.95 -22.65 -18.03
C VAL A 67 -36.42 -22.49 -17.98
N ALA A 68 -35.67 -23.16 -18.85
CA ALA A 68 -34.22 -23.03 -18.92
C ALA A 68 -33.79 -21.59 -19.26
N THR A 69 -34.42 -20.96 -20.26
CA THR A 69 -34.15 -19.57 -20.64
C THR A 69 -34.54 -18.59 -19.53
N LEU A 70 -35.66 -18.82 -18.84
CA LEU A 70 -36.09 -18.01 -17.71
C LEU A 70 -35.09 -18.06 -16.55
N LEU A 71 -34.64 -19.28 -16.18
CA LEU A 71 -33.64 -19.47 -15.13
C LEU A 71 -32.28 -18.84 -15.51
N ALA A 72 -31.87 -18.96 -16.77
CA ALA A 72 -30.65 -18.30 -17.26
C ALA A 72 -30.77 -16.76 -17.21
N GLY A 73 -31.93 -16.20 -17.55
CA GLY A 73 -32.17 -14.76 -17.45
C GLY A 73 -32.18 -14.26 -16.00
N VAL A 74 -32.78 -15.01 -15.06
CA VAL A 74 -32.71 -14.72 -13.62
C VAL A 74 -31.29 -14.81 -13.11
N ALA A 75 -30.50 -15.79 -13.54
CA ALA A 75 -29.09 -15.88 -13.19
C ALA A 75 -28.30 -14.64 -13.65
N PHE A 76 -28.56 -14.16 -14.88
CA PHE A 76 -27.89 -13.00 -15.43
C PHE A 76 -28.29 -11.69 -14.73
N ALA A 77 -29.54 -11.59 -14.24
CA ALA A 77 -29.97 -10.47 -13.40
C ALA A 77 -29.16 -10.34 -12.09
N GLY A 78 -28.37 -11.36 -11.73
CA GLY A 78 -27.42 -11.34 -10.63
C GLY A 78 -28.10 -11.28 -9.27
N PRO A 79 -28.85 -12.33 -8.85
CA PRO A 79 -29.50 -12.34 -7.55
C PRO A 79 -28.47 -12.47 -6.43
N ARG A 80 -28.57 -11.59 -5.43
CA ARG A 80 -27.66 -11.51 -4.29
C ARG A 80 -28.44 -11.57 -2.99
N TRP A 81 -28.03 -12.47 -2.10
CA TRP A 81 -28.59 -12.60 -0.76
C TRP A 81 -27.56 -13.20 0.21
N GLY A 82 -27.82 -13.04 1.50
CA GLY A 82 -26.86 -13.32 2.57
C GLY A 82 -25.97 -12.13 2.87
N THR A 83 -25.35 -12.14 4.04
CA THR A 83 -24.41 -11.11 4.50
C THR A 83 -23.06 -11.77 4.73
N GLU A 84 -22.05 -11.33 4.00
CA GLU A 84 -20.67 -11.71 4.26
C GLU A 84 -19.93 -10.44 4.69
N PRO A 85 -19.19 -10.46 5.81
CA PRO A 85 -18.40 -9.31 6.22
C PRO A 85 -17.39 -9.03 5.12
N ALA A 86 -17.59 -7.93 4.40
CA ALA A 86 -16.62 -7.46 3.43
C ALA A 86 -15.40 -7.01 4.23
N ILE A 87 -14.32 -7.79 4.17
CA ILE A 87 -13.04 -7.39 4.73
C ILE A 87 -12.49 -6.32 3.79
N VAL A 88 -12.90 -5.07 3.98
CA VAL A 88 -12.18 -3.94 3.42
C VAL A 88 -10.87 -3.90 4.18
N SER A 89 -9.80 -4.34 3.53
CA SER A 89 -8.43 -4.21 4.01
C SER A 89 -8.11 -2.73 4.12
N GLY A 90 -8.50 -2.13 5.25
CA GLY A 90 -8.35 -0.70 5.47
C GLY A 90 -6.89 -0.30 5.36
N GLU A 91 -6.63 0.67 4.49
CA GLU A 91 -5.45 1.54 4.48
C GLU A 91 -5.17 2.03 5.92
N GLY A 92 -3.93 2.40 6.22
CA GLY A 92 -3.58 2.95 7.53
C GLY A 92 -4.39 4.20 7.88
N ILE A 93 -4.31 4.62 9.14
CA ILE A 93 -4.97 5.83 9.63
C ILE A 93 -4.18 7.04 9.11
N ASP A 94 -4.87 8.14 8.79
CA ASP A 94 -4.24 9.43 8.52
C ASP A 94 -4.03 10.16 9.84
N VAL A 95 -2.77 10.38 10.21
CA VAL A 95 -2.40 10.94 11.50
C VAL A 95 -1.58 12.20 11.30
N VAL A 96 -1.99 13.30 11.93
CA VAL A 96 -1.15 14.49 12.09
C VAL A 96 -0.55 14.47 13.49
N LEU A 97 0.78 14.52 13.57
CA LEU A 97 1.50 14.75 14.82
C LEU A 97 1.81 16.25 14.93
N ALA A 98 1.14 16.94 15.84
CA ALA A 98 1.44 18.31 16.23
C ALA A 98 2.43 18.28 17.38
N LEU A 99 3.66 18.71 17.11
CA LEU A 99 4.82 18.66 17.99
C LEU A 99 5.12 20.05 18.52
N ASP A 100 5.08 20.22 19.83
CA ASP A 100 5.47 21.48 20.48
C ASP A 100 7.00 21.65 20.41
N ALA A 101 7.42 22.75 19.81
CA ALA A 101 8.80 23.15 19.66
C ALA A 101 9.04 24.55 20.24
N SER A 102 8.24 24.94 21.24
CA SER A 102 8.48 26.12 22.06
C SER A 102 9.71 25.93 22.98
N LEU A 103 10.24 27.04 23.51
CA LEU A 103 11.41 27.01 24.39
C LEU A 103 11.17 26.23 25.69
N SER A 104 9.94 26.14 26.17
CA SER A 104 9.60 25.35 27.38
C SER A 104 9.91 23.87 27.20
N MET A 105 9.89 23.37 25.96
CA MET A 105 10.24 21.98 25.66
C MET A 105 11.74 21.68 25.82
N LEU A 106 12.60 22.69 26.03
CA LEU A 106 14.01 22.49 26.41
C LEU A 106 14.22 22.26 27.92
N ALA A 107 13.16 22.41 28.74
CA ALA A 107 13.23 22.09 30.16
C ALA A 107 13.65 20.63 30.41
N THR A 108 14.40 20.42 31.50
CA THR A 108 15.11 19.17 31.79
C THR A 108 14.48 18.33 32.90
N ASP A 109 13.22 18.61 33.25
CA ASP A 109 12.43 17.78 34.16
C ASP A 109 12.11 16.40 33.57
N ASP A 110 12.03 16.28 32.24
CA ASP A 110 12.11 15.02 31.50
C ASP A 110 13.50 14.88 30.86
N ARG A 111 14.24 13.81 31.19
CA ARG A 111 15.60 13.61 30.63
C ARG A 111 15.56 13.07 29.19
N PRO A 112 16.41 13.57 28.28
CA PRO A 112 17.39 14.66 28.48
C PRO A 112 16.78 16.07 28.50
N ASN A 113 15.74 16.31 27.71
CA ASN A 113 14.78 17.42 27.83
C ASN A 113 13.41 16.95 27.30
N ARG A 114 12.34 17.72 27.51
CA ARG A 114 10.98 17.37 27.06
C ARG A 114 10.89 17.14 25.54
N LEU A 115 11.58 17.96 24.73
CA LEU A 115 11.61 17.85 23.27
C LEU A 115 12.23 16.53 22.78
N GLU A 116 13.39 16.17 23.30
CA GLU A 116 14.07 14.92 22.96
C GLU A 116 13.27 13.72 23.45
N ARG A 117 12.62 13.83 24.60
CA ARG A 117 11.69 12.80 25.07
C ARG A 117 10.49 12.64 24.14
N MET A 118 9.93 13.74 23.66
CA MET A 118 8.86 13.74 22.66
C MET A 118 9.30 13.09 21.35
N LYS A 119 10.48 13.44 20.82
CA LYS A 119 11.05 12.80 19.61
C LYS A 119 11.16 11.29 19.77
N GLN A 120 11.63 10.80 20.92
CA GLN A 120 11.69 9.37 21.21
C GLN A 120 10.30 8.70 21.19
N GLU A 121 9.28 9.35 21.74
CA GLU A 121 7.90 8.84 21.69
C GLU A 121 7.32 8.84 20.28
N VAL A 122 7.66 9.84 19.45
CA VAL A 122 7.28 9.88 18.02
C VAL A 122 7.90 8.70 17.26
N ARG A 123 9.21 8.44 17.44
CA ARG A 123 9.89 7.29 16.82
C ARG A 123 9.27 5.97 17.25
N ARG A 124 9.02 5.80 18.55
CA ARG A 124 8.34 4.62 19.10
C ARG A 124 6.93 4.45 18.52
N TYR A 125 6.17 5.54 18.41
CA TYR A 125 4.83 5.50 17.81
C TYR A 125 4.92 5.05 16.34
N ARG A 126 5.85 5.61 15.57
CA ARG A 126 6.08 5.26 14.16
C ARG A 126 6.39 3.76 13.99
N ASP A 127 7.27 3.22 14.83
CA ASP A 127 7.63 1.79 14.81
C ASP A 127 6.42 0.89 15.05
N LEU A 128 5.51 1.32 15.91
CA LEU A 128 4.29 0.60 16.24
C LEU A 128 3.19 0.75 15.16
N ALA A 129 3.29 1.77 14.30
CA ALA A 129 2.26 2.23 13.36
C ALA A 129 2.78 2.37 11.90
N ARG A 130 3.58 1.41 11.42
CA ARG A 130 4.25 1.46 10.10
C ARG A 130 3.32 1.62 8.89
N SER A 131 2.05 1.21 9.01
CA SER A 131 1.07 1.32 7.92
C SER A 131 0.40 2.69 7.83
N ASP A 132 0.53 3.52 8.85
CA ASP A 132 -0.20 4.77 8.97
C ASP A 132 0.49 5.88 8.18
N ARG A 133 -0.32 6.75 7.58
CA ARG A 133 0.18 7.96 6.90
C ARG A 133 0.32 9.05 7.93
N ILE A 134 1.54 9.50 8.15
CA ILE A 134 1.85 10.48 9.17
C ILE A 134 2.25 11.79 8.49
N ALA A 135 1.62 12.87 8.93
CA ALA A 135 2.09 14.23 8.72
C ALA A 135 2.64 14.75 10.05
N MET A 136 3.62 15.64 10.00
CA MET A 136 4.16 16.30 11.19
C MET A 136 4.04 17.80 11.03
N LEU A 137 3.64 18.42 12.12
CA LEU A 137 3.46 19.84 12.26
C LEU A 137 4.24 20.26 13.51
N ALA A 138 5.12 21.23 13.38
CA ALA A 138 5.79 21.85 14.52
C ALA A 138 5.06 23.13 14.90
N PHE A 139 4.89 23.39 16.19
CA PHE A 139 4.28 24.62 16.63
C PHE A 139 4.98 25.23 17.84
N ALA A 140 4.91 26.56 17.87
CA ALA A 140 5.21 27.42 19.01
C ALA A 140 4.21 28.59 18.91
N GLY A 141 4.64 29.85 18.76
CA GLY A 141 3.73 30.98 18.52
C GLY A 141 2.96 30.88 17.20
N ARG A 142 3.52 30.16 16.23
CA ARG A 142 2.90 29.77 14.95
C ARG A 142 3.04 28.27 14.75
N SER A 143 2.26 27.75 13.81
CA SER A 143 2.27 26.34 13.41
C SER A 143 2.76 26.19 11.97
N TYR A 144 3.65 25.23 11.75
CA TYR A 144 4.31 24.95 10.48
C TYR A 144 4.18 23.47 10.13
N ILE A 145 3.75 23.17 8.90
CA ILE A 145 3.75 21.80 8.40
C ILE A 145 5.19 21.44 8.02
N LEU A 146 5.77 20.48 8.75
CA LEU A 146 7.11 19.96 8.44
C LEU A 146 7.05 18.99 7.27
N THR A 147 6.07 18.10 7.31
CA THR A 147 5.89 17.05 6.30
C THR A 147 4.40 16.79 6.04
N PRO A 148 3.99 16.68 4.77
CA PRO A 148 2.64 16.24 4.42
C PRO A 148 2.42 14.77 4.81
N LEU A 149 1.17 14.29 4.68
CA LEU A 149 0.83 12.90 4.97
C LEU A 149 1.69 11.95 4.12
N THR A 150 2.54 11.16 4.77
CA THR A 150 3.46 10.23 4.12
C THR A 150 3.60 8.92 4.90
N VAL A 151 3.97 7.85 4.21
CA VAL A 151 4.40 6.58 4.81
C VAL A 151 5.93 6.44 4.83
N ASP A 152 6.67 7.45 4.40
CA ASP A 152 8.12 7.41 4.28
C ASP A 152 8.80 7.64 5.64
N ASP A 153 9.36 6.58 6.21
CA ASP A 153 10.11 6.62 7.48
C ASP A 153 11.30 7.58 7.42
N GLY A 154 12.02 7.60 6.30
CA GLY A 154 13.23 8.43 6.15
C GLY A 154 12.90 9.91 6.08
N ALA A 155 11.80 10.27 5.42
CA ALA A 155 11.31 11.64 5.40
C ALA A 155 10.91 12.11 6.80
N LEU A 156 10.16 11.27 7.55
CA LEU A 156 9.76 11.59 8.92
C LEU A 156 10.98 11.76 9.83
N GLU A 157 11.94 10.85 9.78
CA GLU A 157 13.15 10.91 10.60
C GLU A 157 13.98 12.17 10.32
N LEU A 158 14.16 12.51 9.03
CA LEU A 158 14.88 13.72 8.63
C LEU A 158 14.28 14.99 9.24
N PHE A 159 12.96 15.14 9.23
CA PHE A 159 12.30 16.32 9.80
C PHE A 159 12.29 16.31 11.33
N LEU A 160 12.22 15.12 11.94
CA LEU A 160 12.22 14.98 13.40
C LEU A 160 13.61 15.26 14.00
N ASP A 161 14.67 14.80 13.34
CA ASP A 161 16.06 15.06 13.73
C ASP A 161 16.40 16.55 13.70
N ASN A 162 15.90 17.25 12.67
CA ASN A 162 16.10 18.67 12.50
C ASN A 162 15.07 19.53 13.26
N LEU A 163 14.20 18.94 14.09
CA LEU A 163 13.25 19.74 14.87
C LEU A 163 13.97 20.41 16.04
N ASP A 164 14.09 21.74 15.96
CA ASP A 164 14.73 22.58 16.96
C ASP A 164 13.90 23.85 17.22
N PRO A 165 13.77 24.32 18.47
CA PRO A 165 13.02 25.54 18.80
C PRO A 165 13.50 26.80 18.06
N SER A 166 14.79 26.88 17.71
CA SER A 166 15.36 27.99 16.95
C SER A 166 14.79 28.12 15.53
N ILE A 167 14.22 27.05 14.97
CA ILE A 167 13.70 27.01 13.60
C ILE A 167 12.27 27.58 13.54
N VAL A 168 11.50 27.46 14.62
CA VAL A 168 10.09 27.88 14.66
C VAL A 168 9.96 29.40 14.77
N GLY A 169 11.03 30.10 15.19
CA GLY A 169 11.30 31.53 14.96
C GLY A 169 10.34 32.54 15.60
N GLN A 170 9.22 32.08 16.15
CA GLN A 170 8.30 32.85 16.94
C GLN A 170 8.00 32.05 18.19
N ALA A 171 8.43 32.56 19.34
CA ALA A 171 8.16 31.88 20.58
C ALA A 171 6.65 31.88 20.91
N GLY A 172 6.29 31.11 21.94
CA GLY A 172 4.91 30.97 22.42
C GLY A 172 4.34 29.61 22.11
N SER A 173 3.06 29.43 22.36
CA SER A 173 2.33 28.22 22.04
C SER A 173 0.94 28.60 21.57
N SER A 174 0.60 28.25 20.34
CA SER A 174 -0.69 28.50 19.72
C SER A 174 -1.37 27.17 19.39
N LEU A 175 -2.09 26.64 20.37
CA LEU A 175 -2.81 25.38 20.27
C LEU A 175 -4.05 25.52 19.38
N SER A 176 -4.79 26.65 19.44
CA SER A 176 -6.02 26.82 18.63
C SER A 176 -5.72 26.81 17.12
N ARG A 177 -4.66 27.53 16.71
CA ARG A 177 -4.19 27.56 15.31
C ARG A 177 -3.62 26.23 14.87
N THR A 178 -2.87 25.56 15.75
CA THR A 178 -2.32 24.23 15.50
C THR A 178 -3.43 23.20 15.24
N ILE A 179 -4.48 23.20 16.06
CA ILE A 179 -5.63 22.30 15.89
C ILE A 179 -6.33 22.58 14.56
N THR A 180 -6.52 23.85 14.21
CA THR A 180 -7.16 24.25 12.96
C THR A 180 -6.32 23.82 11.76
N GLN A 181 -5.02 24.09 11.76
CA GLN A 181 -4.12 23.72 10.66
C GLN A 181 -3.95 22.20 10.51
N GLY A 182 -3.86 21.46 11.62
CA GLY A 182 -3.85 20.01 11.60
C GLY A 182 -5.16 19.43 11.04
N THR A 183 -6.29 20.06 11.38
CA THR A 183 -7.62 19.72 10.84
C THR A 183 -7.66 19.92 9.33
N ASP A 184 -7.25 21.08 8.84
CA ASP A 184 -7.26 21.40 7.40
C ASP A 184 -6.36 20.45 6.59
N LEU A 185 -5.20 20.08 7.15
CA LEU A 185 -4.30 19.11 6.52
C LEU A 185 -4.95 17.72 6.39
N LEU A 186 -5.63 17.25 7.44
CA LEU A 186 -6.36 15.98 7.42
C LEU A 186 -7.55 16.01 6.46
N LEU A 187 -8.24 17.14 6.37
CA LEU A 187 -9.37 17.33 5.45
C LEU A 187 -8.92 17.36 3.97
N THR A 188 -7.68 17.75 3.70
CA THR A 188 -7.11 17.72 2.34
C THR A 188 -6.93 16.29 1.81
N SER A 189 -6.84 15.29 2.70
CA SER A 189 -6.80 13.88 2.30
C SER A 189 -8.14 13.45 1.71
N LYS A 190 -8.12 12.99 0.45
CA LYS A 190 -9.29 12.44 -0.25
C LYS A 190 -9.60 10.99 0.16
N GLY A 191 -8.83 10.41 1.08
CA GLY A 191 -9.02 9.04 1.55
C GLY A 191 -10.22 8.92 2.51
N GLY A 192 -10.94 7.80 2.42
CA GLY A 192 -11.95 7.38 3.40
C GLY A 192 -11.35 6.74 4.65
N SER A 193 -10.07 6.99 4.93
CA SER A 193 -9.36 6.53 6.12
C SER A 193 -9.79 7.32 7.34
N ASP A 194 -9.69 6.68 8.50
CA ASP A 194 -9.85 7.34 9.79
C ASP A 194 -8.80 8.44 9.96
N ARG A 195 -9.17 9.53 10.62
CA ARG A 195 -8.35 10.74 10.77
C ARG A 195 -8.14 11.04 12.24
N ALA A 196 -6.89 11.28 12.61
CA ALA A 196 -6.55 11.66 13.96
C ALA A 196 -5.50 12.76 14.02
N LEU A 197 -5.64 13.63 15.00
CA LEU A 197 -4.68 14.68 15.34
C LEU A 197 -4.10 14.37 16.73
N VAL A 198 -2.81 14.11 16.79
CA VAL A 198 -2.09 13.86 18.05
C VAL A 198 -1.28 15.11 18.41
N ILE A 199 -1.58 15.73 19.54
CA ILE A 199 -0.92 16.94 20.03
C ILE A 199 0.02 16.54 21.16
N MET A 200 1.30 16.89 21.03
CA MET A 200 2.35 16.57 21.99
C MET A 200 2.94 17.88 22.53
N SER A 201 2.71 18.19 23.81
CA SER A 201 3.04 19.48 24.42
C SER A 201 3.11 19.39 25.95
N ASP A 202 3.66 20.40 26.60
CA ASP A 202 3.54 20.61 28.05
C ASP A 202 2.23 21.32 28.45
N GLY A 203 1.41 21.73 27.47
CA GLY A 203 0.09 22.32 27.70
C GLY A 203 0.12 23.79 28.15
N GLU A 204 1.28 24.43 28.19
CA GLU A 204 1.36 25.87 28.41
C GLU A 204 0.81 26.61 27.19
N SER A 205 -0.20 27.45 27.40
CA SER A 205 -0.78 28.29 26.36
C SER A 205 -1.14 29.65 26.92
N PHE A 206 -1.02 30.68 26.08
CA PHE A 206 -1.41 32.05 26.37
C PHE A 206 -2.75 32.42 25.71
N GLU A 207 -3.39 31.47 25.04
CA GLU A 207 -4.68 31.64 24.40
C GLU A 207 -5.82 31.40 25.40
N PRO A 208 -6.97 32.07 25.25
CA PRO A 208 -8.16 31.77 26.04
C PRO A 208 -8.57 30.29 25.85
N ILE A 209 -8.81 29.59 26.95
CA ILE A 209 -9.14 28.14 26.92
C ILE A 209 -10.37 27.84 26.05
N GLU A 210 -11.34 28.76 26.00
CA GLU A 210 -12.55 28.61 25.17
C GLU A 210 -12.23 28.58 23.68
N GLU A 211 -11.24 29.35 23.21
CA GLU A 211 -10.82 29.33 21.80
C GLU A 211 -10.20 27.97 21.42
N ILE A 212 -9.42 27.40 22.33
CA ILE A 212 -8.81 26.08 22.18
C ILE A 212 -9.90 24.99 22.13
N ARG A 213 -10.89 25.07 23.04
CA ARG A 213 -12.02 24.12 23.09
C ARG A 213 -12.87 24.20 21.84
N ASP A 214 -13.14 25.41 21.34
CA ASP A 214 -13.88 25.61 20.09
C ASP A 214 -13.16 25.00 18.89
N ALA A 215 -11.83 25.17 18.81
CA ALA A 215 -11.03 24.53 17.76
C ALA A 215 -11.09 23.00 17.85
N ALA A 216 -10.97 22.44 19.06
CA ALA A 216 -11.06 21.00 19.31
C ALA A 216 -12.46 20.44 18.95
N ALA A 217 -13.53 21.15 19.32
CA ALA A 217 -14.90 20.77 19.00
C ALA A 217 -15.16 20.80 17.48
N ARG A 218 -14.65 21.81 16.76
CA ARG A 218 -14.74 21.85 15.29
C ARG A 218 -14.01 20.69 14.63
N ALA A 219 -12.84 20.31 15.14
CA ALA A 219 -12.11 19.16 14.62
C ALA A 219 -12.91 17.85 14.81
N ALA A 220 -13.52 17.66 15.99
CA ALA A 220 -14.39 16.51 16.26
C ALA A 220 -15.65 16.46 15.38
N GLN A 221 -16.28 17.62 15.12
CA GLN A 221 -17.42 17.72 14.19
C GLN A 221 -17.05 17.28 12.77
N ASN A 222 -15.78 17.45 12.38
CA ASN A 222 -15.24 16.97 11.10
C ASN A 222 -14.82 15.49 11.12
N GLY A 223 -15.15 14.75 12.18
CA GLY A 223 -14.82 13.33 12.31
C GLY A 223 -13.34 13.06 12.59
N ILE A 224 -12.59 14.06 13.07
CA ILE A 224 -11.19 13.92 13.45
C ILE A 224 -11.12 13.67 14.95
N VAL A 225 -10.40 12.63 15.35
CA VAL A 225 -10.20 12.34 16.76
C VAL A 225 -8.92 12.98 17.25
N LEU A 226 -9.00 13.66 18.40
CA LEU A 226 -7.85 14.30 19.01
C LEU A 226 -7.27 13.42 20.11
N VAL A 227 -5.96 13.32 20.15
CA VAL A 227 -5.21 12.67 21.23
C VAL A 227 -4.21 13.68 21.75
N THR A 228 -4.27 14.01 23.03
CA THR A 228 -3.32 14.92 23.66
C THR A 228 -2.32 14.15 24.51
N VAL A 229 -1.05 14.54 24.44
CA VAL A 229 0.07 13.86 25.10
C VAL A 229 0.90 14.90 25.85
N GLY A 230 0.93 14.75 27.17
CA GLY A 230 1.64 15.65 28.08
C GLY A 230 3.12 15.32 28.24
N PHE A 231 3.94 16.35 28.40
CA PHE A 231 5.36 16.27 28.76
C PHE A 231 5.70 17.24 29.90
N GLY A 232 6.69 16.88 30.73
CA GLY A 232 7.13 17.69 31.86
C GLY A 232 6.39 17.42 33.17
N THR A 233 6.62 18.29 34.15
CA THR A 233 6.14 18.15 35.53
C THR A 233 5.40 19.41 36.00
N THR A 234 4.42 19.23 36.88
CA THR A 234 3.65 20.34 37.46
C THR A 234 4.48 21.19 38.44
N ALA A 235 5.54 20.62 39.02
CA ALA A 235 6.53 21.35 39.81
C ALA A 235 7.30 22.38 38.95
N GLY A 236 7.49 22.05 37.66
CA GLY A 236 8.17 22.88 36.68
C GLY A 236 9.69 22.80 36.76
N ALA A 237 10.33 23.31 35.72
CA ALA A 237 11.79 23.37 35.61
C ALA A 237 12.24 24.63 34.85
N THR A 238 13.50 24.99 35.07
CA THR A 238 14.15 26.10 34.36
C THR A 238 14.49 25.68 32.94
N ILE A 239 14.40 26.62 32.01
CA ILE A 239 14.75 26.40 30.60
C ILE A 239 16.23 26.74 30.39
N PRO A 240 17.10 25.77 30.03
CA PRO A 240 18.50 26.04 29.73
C PRO A 240 18.65 26.74 28.37
N VAL A 241 19.34 27.87 28.32
CA VAL A 241 19.69 28.56 27.08
C VAL A 241 21.20 28.81 26.99
N PRO A 242 21.80 28.67 25.79
CA PRO A 242 23.21 29.00 25.58
C PRO A 242 23.38 30.52 25.49
N GLU A 243 24.11 31.12 26.43
CA GLU A 243 24.42 32.55 26.47
C GLU A 243 25.89 32.77 26.82
N GLY A 244 26.62 33.53 25.99
CA GLY A 244 28.03 33.86 26.26
C GLY A 244 28.99 32.65 26.35
N GLY A 245 28.63 31.51 25.76
CA GLY A 245 29.42 30.27 25.86
C GLY A 245 29.16 29.43 27.11
N ALA A 246 28.22 29.84 27.96
CA ALA A 246 27.74 29.07 29.11
C ALA A 246 26.25 28.70 28.93
N VAL A 247 25.81 27.64 29.62
CA VAL A 247 24.38 27.29 29.70
C VAL A 247 23.81 27.95 30.95
N VAL A 248 22.93 28.93 30.75
CA VAL A 248 22.28 29.67 31.83
C VAL A 248 20.77 29.46 31.79
N PRO A 249 20.05 29.58 32.91
CA PRO A 249 18.60 29.55 32.87
C PRO A 249 18.05 30.78 32.15
N LYS A 250 17.04 30.58 31.29
CA LYS A 250 16.32 31.66 30.61
C LYS A 250 15.76 32.64 31.64
N ARG A 251 15.92 33.93 31.35
CA ARG A 251 15.35 35.02 32.14
C ARG A 251 14.29 35.78 31.35
N ASP A 252 13.33 36.35 32.07
CA ASP A 252 12.30 37.21 31.51
C ASP A 252 12.79 38.67 31.38
N GLU A 253 11.90 39.55 30.92
CA GLU A 253 12.20 40.99 30.74
C GLU A 253 12.51 41.73 32.05
N ASN A 254 12.20 41.13 33.19
CA ASN A 254 12.43 41.65 34.54
C ASN A 254 13.65 40.99 35.22
N ASP A 255 14.47 40.26 34.45
CA ASP A 255 15.66 39.51 34.90
C ASP A 255 15.34 38.35 35.88
N GLN A 256 14.08 37.90 35.93
CA GLN A 256 13.67 36.74 36.74
C GLN A 256 13.82 35.44 35.96
N VAL A 257 14.21 34.37 36.66
CA VAL A 257 14.35 33.04 36.05
C VAL A 257 12.99 32.48 35.67
N VAL A 258 12.84 32.08 34.40
CA VAL A 258 11.62 31.48 33.87
C VAL A 258 11.52 30.02 34.32
N ILE A 259 10.38 29.66 34.93
CA ILE A 259 10.03 28.29 35.32
C ILE A 259 8.82 27.86 34.48
N SER A 260 9.04 26.90 33.59
CA SER A 260 7.94 26.31 32.79
C SER A 260 7.35 25.10 33.51
N ARG A 261 6.02 25.01 33.53
CA ARG A 261 5.24 23.97 34.21
C ARG A 261 4.36 23.22 33.23
N TYR A 262 4.28 21.91 33.41
CA TYR A 262 3.26 21.11 32.73
C TYR A 262 1.85 21.51 33.20
N ASN A 263 0.98 21.89 32.26
CA ASN A 263 -0.42 22.20 32.50
C ASN A 263 -1.35 21.12 31.91
N PRO A 264 -1.77 20.11 32.71
CA PRO A 264 -2.65 19.05 32.24
C PRO A 264 -4.05 19.54 31.89
N GLU A 265 -4.54 20.63 32.52
CA GLU A 265 -5.92 21.11 32.38
C GLU A 265 -6.21 21.53 30.94
N THR A 266 -5.27 22.22 30.29
CA THR A 266 -5.39 22.64 28.88
C THR A 266 -5.50 21.44 27.94
N LEU A 267 -4.63 20.44 28.12
CA LEU A 267 -4.60 19.25 27.26
C LEU A 267 -5.80 18.33 27.50
N GLN A 268 -6.28 18.27 28.74
CA GLN A 268 -7.48 17.53 29.09
C GLN A 268 -8.73 18.21 28.50
N ALA A 269 -8.83 19.54 28.58
CA ALA A 269 -9.94 20.28 27.98
C ALA A 269 -10.05 20.07 26.45
N ILE A 270 -8.92 19.96 25.73
CA ILE A 270 -8.90 19.61 24.30
C ILE A 270 -9.46 18.21 24.06
N ALA A 271 -9.01 17.22 24.84
CA ALA A 271 -9.47 15.84 24.72
C ALA A 271 -10.97 15.73 25.03
N ASP A 272 -11.45 16.39 26.09
CA ASP A 272 -12.85 16.34 26.49
C ASP A 272 -13.76 17.04 25.46
N ALA A 273 -13.36 18.20 24.95
CA ALA A 273 -14.11 18.95 23.93
C ALA A 273 -14.26 18.19 22.60
N SER A 274 -13.34 17.27 22.32
CA SER A 274 -13.30 16.47 21.10
C SER A 274 -13.76 15.02 21.29
N ASN A 275 -14.16 14.63 22.50
CA ASN A 275 -14.38 13.23 22.88
C ASN A 275 -13.18 12.31 22.52
N GLY A 276 -11.98 12.87 22.67
CA GLY A 276 -10.69 12.30 22.34
C GLY A 276 -10.06 11.51 23.49
N THR A 277 -8.73 11.40 23.50
CA THR A 277 -7.98 10.72 24.57
C THR A 277 -6.87 11.60 25.10
N PHE A 278 -6.82 11.78 26.42
CA PHE A 278 -5.71 12.43 27.12
C PHE A 278 -4.71 11.40 27.64
N VAL A 279 -3.43 11.65 27.40
CA VAL A 279 -2.29 10.87 27.90
C VAL A 279 -1.40 11.79 28.73
N GLY A 280 -1.47 11.64 30.06
CA GLY A 280 -0.72 12.47 31.00
C GLY A 280 0.81 12.33 30.91
N ALA A 281 1.53 13.31 31.45
CA ALA A 281 2.99 13.34 31.46
C ALA A 281 3.61 12.20 32.30
N GLU A 282 2.90 11.70 33.31
CA GLU A 282 3.33 10.58 34.17
C GLU A 282 3.33 9.21 33.45
N VAL A 283 2.64 9.09 32.32
CA VAL A 283 2.56 7.83 31.58
C VAL A 283 3.90 7.49 30.94
N THR A 284 4.49 6.34 31.31
CA THR A 284 5.81 5.93 30.79
C THR A 284 5.79 5.52 29.32
N ASP A 285 4.78 4.74 28.90
CA ASP A 285 4.64 4.23 27.53
C ASP A 285 3.56 5.01 26.76
N LYS A 286 3.90 6.25 26.35
CA LYS A 286 2.95 7.15 25.68
C LYS A 286 2.60 6.64 24.27
N ALA A 287 3.60 6.24 23.49
CA ALA A 287 3.41 5.70 22.14
C ALA A 287 2.40 4.55 22.06
N THR A 288 2.46 3.58 22.98
CA THR A 288 1.50 2.47 23.02
C THR A 288 0.10 2.94 23.37
N ARG A 289 -0.05 3.93 24.28
CA ARG A 289 -1.36 4.51 24.62
C ARG A 289 -1.96 5.27 23.44
N VAL A 290 -1.17 6.05 22.72
CA VAL A 290 -1.61 6.73 21.48
C VAL A 290 -2.07 5.69 20.46
N ARG A 291 -1.27 4.66 20.19
CA ARG A 291 -1.66 3.58 19.27
C ARG A 291 -2.96 2.90 19.71
N ALA A 292 -3.12 2.60 21.00
CA ALA A 292 -4.33 1.96 21.52
C ALA A 292 -5.56 2.85 21.34
N ALA A 293 -5.44 4.17 21.54
CA ALA A 293 -6.51 5.13 21.28
C ALA A 293 -6.92 5.11 19.80
N LEU A 294 -5.94 5.16 18.89
CA LEU A 294 -6.19 5.18 17.45
C LEU A 294 -6.74 3.84 16.90
N GLN A 295 -6.35 2.70 17.48
CA GLN A 295 -6.91 1.40 17.10
C GLN A 295 -8.41 1.27 17.41
N ARG A 296 -8.90 1.92 18.47
CA ARG A 296 -10.35 1.94 18.79
C ARG A 296 -11.16 2.66 17.70
N LEU A 297 -10.57 3.69 17.08
CA LEU A 297 -11.18 4.38 15.94
C LEU A 297 -11.37 3.45 14.76
N ARG A 298 -10.30 2.72 14.42
CA ARG A 298 -10.33 1.74 13.31
C ARG A 298 -11.39 0.66 13.48
N ALA A 299 -11.63 0.22 14.71
CA ALA A 299 -12.69 -0.74 15.02
C ALA A 299 -14.10 -0.14 14.84
N THR A 300 -14.27 1.11 15.29
CA THR A 300 -15.56 1.83 15.22
C THR A 300 -15.94 2.13 13.77
N SER A 301 -15.04 2.69 12.98
CA SER A 301 -15.30 3.06 11.59
C SER A 301 -15.47 1.86 10.65
N ARG A 302 -14.77 0.74 10.90
CA ARG A 302 -15.03 -0.51 10.17
C ARG A 302 -16.44 -1.04 10.40
N THR A 303 -17.01 -0.84 11.58
CA THR A 303 -18.39 -1.28 11.88
C THR A 303 -19.41 -0.44 11.09
N VAL A 304 -19.14 0.84 10.89
CA VAL A 304 -19.98 1.76 10.11
C VAL A 304 -19.83 1.54 8.60
N SER A 305 -18.60 1.29 8.11
CA SER A 305 -18.29 1.07 6.69
C SER A 305 -18.47 -0.38 6.22
N ALA A 306 -18.58 -1.37 7.11
CA ALA A 306 -18.99 -2.72 6.78
C ALA A 306 -20.50 -2.79 6.48
N GLY A 307 -20.97 -1.98 5.53
CA GLY A 307 -22.22 -2.22 4.85
C GLY A 307 -22.17 -3.63 4.27
N ALA A 308 -23.02 -4.51 4.76
CA ALA A 308 -23.02 -5.93 4.43
C ALA A 308 -23.07 -6.14 2.91
N SER A 309 -21.95 -6.59 2.32
CA SER A 309 -21.94 -6.97 0.91
C SER A 309 -22.77 -8.24 0.73
N LYS A 310 -23.73 -8.22 -0.20
CA LYS A 310 -24.56 -9.39 -0.49
C LYS A 310 -23.81 -10.34 -1.43
N THR A 311 -23.68 -11.60 -1.02
CA THR A 311 -23.01 -12.63 -1.83
C THR A 311 -23.81 -12.92 -3.11
N PRO A 312 -23.18 -12.95 -4.30
CA PRO A 312 -23.86 -13.34 -5.53
C PRO A 312 -24.21 -14.83 -5.52
N ARG A 313 -25.48 -15.16 -5.81
CA ARG A 313 -26.05 -16.52 -5.70
C ARG A 313 -26.64 -17.02 -7.01
N PHE A 314 -26.21 -16.46 -8.15
CA PHE A 314 -26.64 -16.84 -9.50
C PHE A 314 -26.44 -18.34 -9.82
N GLN A 315 -25.50 -19.01 -9.15
CA GLN A 315 -25.20 -20.44 -9.31
C GLN A 315 -26.44 -21.32 -9.12
N TRP A 316 -27.32 -20.98 -8.17
CA TRP A 316 -28.58 -21.71 -7.91
C TRP A 316 -29.56 -21.66 -9.09
N PHE A 317 -29.42 -20.69 -9.99
CA PHE A 317 -30.27 -20.55 -11.17
C PHE A 317 -29.57 -21.08 -12.44
N VAL A 318 -28.25 -20.93 -12.56
CA VAL A 318 -27.48 -21.46 -13.70
C VAL A 318 -27.45 -22.99 -13.70
N ALA A 319 -27.22 -23.63 -12.56
CA ALA A 319 -27.13 -25.09 -12.47
C ALA A 319 -28.39 -25.82 -12.99
N PRO A 320 -29.62 -25.50 -12.54
CA PRO A 320 -30.82 -26.13 -13.08
C PRO A 320 -31.09 -25.75 -14.54
N ALA A 321 -30.74 -24.53 -14.99
CA ALA A 321 -30.85 -24.15 -16.39
C ALA A 321 -29.98 -25.03 -17.31
N LEU A 322 -28.71 -25.24 -16.93
CA LEU A 322 -27.79 -26.12 -17.64
C LEU A 322 -28.28 -27.58 -17.63
N LEU A 323 -28.77 -28.07 -16.50
CA LEU A 323 -29.31 -29.43 -16.38
C LEU A 323 -30.50 -29.65 -17.32
N LEU A 324 -31.43 -28.69 -17.40
CA LEU A 324 -32.56 -28.77 -18.32
C LEU A 324 -32.13 -28.78 -19.80
N LEU A 325 -31.11 -28.00 -20.17
CA LEU A 325 -30.55 -28.01 -21.52
C LEU A 325 -29.88 -29.35 -21.85
N LEU A 326 -29.09 -29.91 -20.92
CA LEU A 326 -28.47 -31.22 -21.08
C LEU A 326 -29.52 -32.35 -21.20
N LEU A 327 -30.61 -32.27 -20.43
CA LEU A 327 -31.69 -33.23 -20.51
C LEU A 327 -32.45 -33.13 -21.84
N ASP A 328 -32.56 -31.93 -22.42
CA ASP A 328 -33.15 -31.72 -23.73
C ASP A 328 -32.28 -32.28 -24.86
N THR A 329 -30.96 -32.05 -24.82
CA THR A 329 -30.02 -32.63 -25.82
C THR A 329 -29.98 -34.15 -25.73
N TRP A 330 -29.93 -34.72 -24.52
CA TRP A 330 -29.94 -36.18 -24.33
C TRP A 330 -31.24 -36.85 -24.81
N ARG A 331 -32.40 -36.21 -24.60
CA ARG A 331 -33.68 -36.72 -25.13
C ARG A 331 -33.79 -36.58 -26.65
N ALA A 332 -33.21 -35.52 -27.22
CA ALA A 332 -33.14 -35.36 -28.68
C ALA A 332 -32.27 -36.45 -29.34
N GLU A 333 -31.18 -36.85 -28.69
CA GLU A 333 -30.27 -37.89 -29.16
C GLU A 333 -30.90 -39.30 -29.13
N ARG A 334 -31.69 -39.63 -28.10
CA ARG A 334 -32.34 -40.96 -28.00
C ARG A 334 -33.37 -41.25 -29.10
N VAL A 335 -33.94 -40.20 -29.68
CA VAL A 335 -34.85 -40.30 -30.83
C VAL A 335 -34.10 -40.54 -32.14
N ARG A 336 -32.83 -40.15 -32.21
CA ARG A 336 -32.02 -40.13 -33.43
C ARG A 336 -30.92 -41.19 -33.35
N ARG A 337 -31.27 -42.45 -33.05
CA ARG A 337 -30.30 -43.55 -33.12
C ARG A 337 -29.89 -43.81 -34.58
N ARG A 338 -28.80 -43.18 -35.01
CA ARG A 338 -27.61 -43.87 -35.54
C ARG A 338 -26.42 -42.91 -35.57
N ARG A 339 -25.45 -43.24 -34.72
CA ARG A 339 -24.02 -42.87 -34.73
C ARG A 339 -23.69 -41.39 -34.51
N ARG A 340 -23.53 -41.01 -33.24
CA ARG A 340 -22.25 -40.61 -32.61
C ARG A 340 -22.50 -39.98 -31.24
N ALA A 341 -22.25 -40.73 -30.17
CA ALA A 341 -21.77 -40.16 -28.92
C ALA A 341 -20.51 -40.96 -28.57
N PRO A 342 -19.37 -40.30 -28.29
CA PRO A 342 -19.27 -39.43 -27.13
C PRO A 342 -18.42 -38.17 -27.38
N LEU A 343 -19.04 -37.00 -27.52
CA LEU A 343 -18.33 -35.72 -27.47
C LEU A 343 -18.94 -34.74 -26.44
N ALA A 344 -20.23 -34.88 -26.13
CA ALA A 344 -20.89 -34.00 -25.15
C ALA A 344 -20.54 -34.30 -23.68
N LEU A 345 -20.10 -35.53 -23.34
CA LEU A 345 -19.64 -35.86 -21.98
C LEU A 345 -18.18 -35.46 -21.71
N ALA A 346 -17.37 -35.28 -22.76
CA ALA A 346 -15.98 -34.85 -22.63
C ALA A 346 -15.85 -33.36 -22.24
N GLY A 347 -16.83 -32.53 -22.60
CA GLY A 347 -16.83 -31.10 -22.26
C GLY A 347 -16.99 -30.81 -20.76
N VAL A 348 -17.65 -31.70 -20.01
CA VAL A 348 -17.84 -31.53 -18.55
C VAL A 348 -16.59 -31.94 -17.77
N ALA A 349 -15.85 -32.97 -18.24
CA ALA A 349 -14.57 -33.35 -17.66
C ALA A 349 -13.45 -32.32 -17.96
N ALA A 350 -13.47 -31.70 -19.15
CA ALA A 350 -12.51 -30.67 -19.51
C ALA A 350 -12.68 -29.35 -18.73
N LEU A 351 -13.91 -29.00 -18.33
CA LEU A 351 -14.16 -27.80 -17.51
C LEU A 351 -13.93 -28.02 -16.00
N ALA A 352 -14.03 -29.27 -15.52
CA ALA A 352 -13.65 -29.63 -14.15
C ALA A 352 -12.12 -29.78 -13.99
N GLY A 353 -11.39 -30.17 -15.04
CA GLY A 353 -9.92 -30.29 -15.02
C GLY A 353 -9.18 -28.95 -15.11
N CYS A 354 -9.76 -27.95 -15.79
CA CYS A 354 -9.11 -26.63 -15.95
C CYS A 354 -9.21 -25.71 -14.73
N THR A 355 -9.84 -26.13 -13.63
CA THR A 355 -9.88 -25.34 -12.38
C THR A 355 -8.79 -25.72 -11.38
N TRP A 356 -7.97 -26.74 -11.67
CA TRP A 356 -6.94 -27.18 -10.72
C TRP A 356 -5.51 -26.67 -10.93
N SER A 357 -5.17 -26.03 -12.06
CA SER A 357 -3.83 -25.42 -12.24
C SER A 357 -3.77 -23.90 -11.94
N GLY A 358 -4.88 -23.28 -11.53
CA GLY A 358 -4.97 -21.82 -11.37
C GLY A 358 -4.94 -21.26 -9.94
N SER A 359 -4.98 -22.10 -8.90
CA SER A 359 -5.10 -21.61 -7.51
C SER A 359 -3.75 -21.21 -6.89
N ALA A 360 -2.67 -21.92 -7.23
CA ALA A 360 -1.36 -21.73 -6.58
C ALA A 360 -0.83 -20.28 -6.63
N PRO A 361 -0.89 -19.54 -7.76
CA PRO A 361 -0.42 -18.15 -7.78
C PRO A 361 -1.28 -17.19 -6.96
N ARG A 362 -2.59 -17.47 -6.86
CA ARG A 362 -3.55 -16.64 -6.10
C ARG A 362 -3.42 -16.88 -4.59
N ASP A 363 -3.25 -18.14 -4.20
CA ASP A 363 -3.04 -18.52 -2.80
C ASP A 363 -1.70 -18.00 -2.28
N ALA A 364 -0.64 -18.07 -3.10
CA ALA A 364 0.66 -17.47 -2.77
C ALA A 364 0.59 -15.95 -2.59
N ALA A 365 -0.14 -15.25 -3.46
CA ALA A 365 -0.33 -13.80 -3.34
C ALA A 365 -1.14 -13.40 -2.09
N ARG A 366 -2.13 -14.22 -1.71
CA ARG A 366 -2.88 -14.03 -0.45
C ARG A 366 -1.99 -14.19 0.77
N GLU A 367 -1.18 -15.24 0.82
CA GLU A 367 -0.24 -15.46 1.94
C GLU A 367 0.79 -14.31 2.02
N TYR A 368 1.25 -13.77 0.88
CA TYR A 368 2.11 -12.59 0.85
C TYR A 368 1.41 -11.36 1.45
N ALA A 369 0.16 -11.09 1.05
CA ALA A 369 -0.61 -9.94 1.53
C ALA A 369 -0.90 -9.99 3.05
N VAL A 370 -1.00 -11.17 3.64
CA VAL A 370 -1.21 -11.37 5.09
C VAL A 370 0.13 -11.36 5.87
N GLY A 371 1.26 -11.12 5.20
CA GLY A 371 2.59 -11.03 5.83
C GLY A 371 3.26 -12.39 6.08
N ARG A 372 2.71 -13.48 5.53
CA ARG A 372 3.27 -14.84 5.67
C ARG A 372 4.21 -15.16 4.50
N TYR A 373 5.30 -14.39 4.40
CA TYR A 373 6.21 -14.41 3.26
C TYR A 373 6.87 -15.77 3.01
N ALA A 374 7.32 -16.46 4.07
CA ALA A 374 7.91 -17.80 3.95
C ALA A 374 6.93 -18.83 3.35
N ARG A 375 5.64 -18.74 3.71
CA ARG A 375 4.58 -19.62 3.19
C ARG A 375 4.26 -19.29 1.73
N SER A 376 4.21 -18.00 1.40
CA SER A 376 4.08 -17.53 0.02
C SER A 376 5.20 -18.06 -0.88
N ALA A 377 6.46 -17.95 -0.43
CA ALA A 377 7.62 -18.46 -1.14
C ALA A 377 7.56 -19.98 -1.35
N ALA A 378 7.09 -20.75 -0.35
CA ALA A 378 6.91 -22.20 -0.49
C ALA A 378 5.90 -22.57 -1.58
N ILE A 379 4.79 -21.84 -1.69
CA ILE A 379 3.77 -22.08 -2.72
C ILE A 379 4.32 -21.72 -4.11
N TYR A 380 5.04 -20.60 -4.25
CA TYR A 380 5.69 -20.25 -5.51
C TYR A 380 6.75 -21.27 -5.93
N ARG A 381 7.58 -21.78 -5.00
CA ARG A 381 8.52 -22.87 -5.27
C ARG A 381 7.82 -24.14 -5.76
N ALA A 382 6.72 -24.53 -5.12
CA ALA A 382 5.96 -25.70 -5.52
C ALA A 382 5.39 -25.55 -6.94
N ALA A 383 4.90 -24.37 -7.31
CA ALA A 383 4.41 -24.09 -8.66
C ALA A 383 5.53 -24.18 -9.71
N ILE A 384 6.72 -23.63 -9.41
CA ILE A 384 7.88 -23.72 -10.30
C ILE A 384 8.36 -25.17 -10.43
N ALA A 385 8.40 -25.92 -9.32
CA ALA A 385 8.75 -27.34 -9.32
C ALA A 385 7.76 -28.21 -10.11
N ALA A 386 6.48 -27.80 -10.18
CA ALA A 386 5.46 -28.42 -11.01
C ALA A 386 5.59 -28.09 -12.52
N GLY A 387 6.62 -27.34 -12.92
CA GLY A 387 6.95 -27.04 -14.32
C GLY A 387 6.50 -25.66 -14.81
N ASP A 388 5.99 -24.79 -13.93
CA ASP A 388 5.61 -23.43 -14.33
C ASP A 388 6.84 -22.51 -14.45
N ALA A 389 7.26 -22.27 -15.70
CA ALA A 389 8.46 -21.50 -16.03
C ALA A 389 8.20 -20.01 -16.32
N ARG A 390 7.05 -19.47 -15.91
CA ARG A 390 6.73 -18.05 -16.15
C ARG A 390 7.69 -17.13 -15.40
N PRO A 391 8.32 -16.13 -16.04
CA PRO A 391 9.22 -15.19 -15.39
C PRO A 391 8.64 -14.46 -14.17
N GLN A 392 7.34 -14.16 -14.19
CA GLN A 392 6.66 -13.49 -13.09
C GLN A 392 6.63 -14.34 -11.81
N LEU A 393 6.64 -15.68 -11.92
CA LEU A 393 6.71 -16.55 -10.75
C LEU A 393 8.08 -16.50 -10.10
N PHE A 394 9.15 -16.47 -10.89
CA PHE A 394 10.50 -16.29 -10.37
C PHE A 394 10.65 -14.93 -9.68
N TYR A 395 10.12 -13.86 -10.28
CA TYR A 395 10.09 -12.54 -9.64
C TYR A 395 9.31 -12.54 -8.32
N ASN A 396 8.10 -13.12 -8.31
CA ASN A 396 7.27 -13.18 -7.11
C ASN A 396 7.88 -14.05 -6.01
N LEU A 397 8.49 -15.18 -6.38
CA LEU A 397 9.25 -16.03 -5.46
C LEU A 397 10.40 -15.26 -4.83
N GLY A 398 11.23 -14.62 -5.67
CA GLY A 398 12.36 -13.82 -5.22
C GLY A 398 11.95 -12.70 -4.28
N THR A 399 10.88 -11.99 -4.62
CA THR A 399 10.33 -10.90 -3.79
C THR A 399 9.79 -11.43 -2.46
N ALA A 400 9.10 -12.58 -2.45
CA ALA A 400 8.66 -13.24 -1.22
C ALA A 400 9.83 -13.68 -0.35
N LEU A 401 10.95 -14.10 -0.93
CA LEU A 401 12.15 -14.51 -0.19
C LEU A 401 12.89 -13.32 0.41
N VAL A 402 13.01 -12.20 -0.31
CA VAL A 402 13.55 -10.93 0.24
C VAL A 402 12.69 -10.45 1.42
N ALA A 403 11.36 -10.52 1.28
CA ALA A 403 10.44 -10.15 2.36
C ALA A 403 10.50 -11.10 3.57
N ALA A 404 10.83 -12.37 3.35
CA ALA A 404 11.04 -13.38 4.39
C ALA A 404 12.45 -13.38 4.99
N ASP A 405 13.30 -12.41 4.63
CA ASP A 405 14.72 -12.32 5.02
C ASP A 405 15.59 -13.52 4.61
N SER A 406 15.13 -14.28 3.61
CA SER A 406 15.87 -15.41 3.03
C SER A 406 16.69 -14.93 1.83
N LEU A 407 17.66 -14.05 2.10
CA LEU A 407 18.39 -13.28 1.07
C LEU A 407 19.21 -14.16 0.14
N ASP A 408 19.83 -15.23 0.66
CA ASP A 408 20.64 -16.18 -0.14
C ASP A 408 19.78 -16.91 -1.18
N ALA A 409 18.59 -17.33 -0.78
CA ALA A 409 17.69 -18.06 -1.65
C ALA A 409 16.97 -17.14 -2.65
N ALA A 410 16.96 -15.82 -2.43
CA ALA A 410 16.27 -14.87 -3.29
C ALA A 410 17.04 -14.52 -4.57
N ALA A 411 18.37 -14.72 -4.59
CA ALA A 411 19.23 -14.27 -5.69
C ALA A 411 18.91 -14.96 -7.02
N GLU A 412 18.97 -16.30 -7.06
CA GLU A 412 18.72 -17.11 -8.27
C GLU A 412 17.36 -16.82 -8.93
N PRO A 413 16.22 -16.79 -8.22
CA PRO A 413 14.94 -16.53 -8.85
C PRO A 413 14.84 -15.09 -9.39
N LEU A 414 15.44 -14.09 -8.74
CA LEU A 414 15.46 -12.71 -9.25
C LEU A 414 16.37 -12.55 -10.47
N GLU A 415 17.53 -13.22 -10.49
CA GLU A 415 18.40 -13.25 -11.67
C GLU A 415 17.75 -13.94 -12.86
N ARG A 416 16.98 -15.02 -12.64
CA ARG A 416 16.19 -15.63 -13.72
C ARG A 416 15.10 -14.69 -14.23
N ALA A 417 14.43 -13.98 -13.33
CA ALA A 417 13.36 -13.06 -13.68
C ALA A 417 13.86 -11.80 -14.40
N SER A 418 15.15 -11.48 -14.34
CA SER A 418 15.75 -10.34 -15.05
C SER A 418 16.19 -10.64 -16.49
N LYS A 419 16.31 -11.92 -16.88
CA LYS A 419 16.72 -12.34 -18.25
C LYS A 419 15.72 -12.03 -19.38
N PRO A 420 14.39 -12.13 -19.18
CA PRO A 420 13.41 -11.88 -20.25
C PRO A 420 13.47 -10.46 -20.83
N GLU A 421 12.86 -10.26 -22.01
CA GLU A 421 12.83 -8.97 -22.72
C GLU A 421 11.93 -7.90 -22.11
N ASP A 422 11.06 -8.27 -21.16
CA ASP A 422 10.19 -7.32 -20.47
C ASP A 422 11.00 -6.34 -19.60
N ALA A 423 11.08 -5.09 -20.06
CA ALA A 423 11.86 -4.04 -19.41
C ALA A 423 11.37 -3.74 -17.98
N GLU A 424 10.06 -3.81 -17.72
CA GLU A 424 9.49 -3.53 -16.39
C GLU A 424 9.83 -4.66 -15.42
N LEU A 425 9.62 -5.91 -15.84
CA LEU A 425 9.96 -7.07 -15.03
C LEU A 425 11.47 -7.13 -14.75
N ARG A 426 12.29 -6.80 -15.74
CA ARG A 426 13.75 -6.73 -15.62
C ARG A 426 14.18 -5.68 -14.60
N PHE A 427 13.64 -4.46 -14.70
CA PHE A 427 13.92 -3.39 -13.73
C PHE A 427 13.54 -3.82 -12.31
N ARG A 428 12.31 -4.33 -12.11
CA ARG A 428 11.84 -4.76 -10.78
C ARG A 428 12.67 -5.89 -10.21
N SER A 429 13.10 -6.82 -11.05
CA SER A 429 13.94 -7.95 -10.63
C SER A 429 15.32 -7.49 -10.18
N TRP A 430 15.97 -6.59 -10.95
CA TRP A 430 17.24 -5.98 -10.53
C TRP A 430 17.08 -5.14 -9.26
N PHE A 431 16.01 -4.35 -9.14
CA PHE A 431 15.75 -3.56 -7.94
C PHE A 431 15.67 -4.44 -6.69
N ASN A 432 14.86 -5.50 -6.74
CA ASN A 432 14.68 -6.40 -5.60
C ASN A 432 15.94 -7.24 -5.32
N LEU A 433 16.71 -7.60 -6.34
CA LEU A 433 17.99 -8.29 -6.16
C LEU A 433 19.00 -7.39 -5.46
N GLY A 434 19.09 -6.13 -5.90
CA GLY A 434 19.92 -5.10 -5.28
C GLY A 434 19.54 -4.88 -3.83
N LEU A 435 18.24 -4.84 -3.52
CA LEU A 435 17.75 -4.71 -2.15
C LEU A 435 18.17 -5.91 -1.27
N GLY A 436 18.13 -7.13 -1.83
CA GLY A 436 18.60 -8.33 -1.16
C GLY A 436 20.10 -8.27 -0.82
N HIS A 437 20.93 -7.86 -1.77
CA HIS A 437 22.37 -7.65 -1.54
C HIS A 437 22.64 -6.53 -0.54
N LEU A 438 21.89 -5.43 -0.61
CA LEU A 438 22.02 -4.29 0.29
C LEU A 438 21.74 -4.70 1.73
N ARG A 439 20.62 -5.41 1.97
CA ARG A 439 20.28 -5.91 3.31
C ARG A 439 21.38 -6.83 3.87
N ARG A 440 21.95 -7.70 3.04
CA ARG A 440 23.07 -8.56 3.45
C ARG A 440 24.32 -7.73 3.79
N GLY A 441 24.62 -6.73 2.97
CA GLY A 441 25.74 -5.82 3.18
C GLY A 441 25.61 -4.93 4.41
N LEU A 442 24.38 -4.55 4.80
CA LEU A 442 24.13 -3.74 6.00
C LEU A 442 24.07 -4.58 7.29
N ALA A 443 23.71 -5.86 7.19
CA ALA A 443 23.63 -6.76 8.34
C ALA A 443 25.00 -7.33 8.75
N GLY A 444 25.98 -7.36 7.84
CA GLY A 444 27.31 -7.92 8.08
C GLY A 444 28.25 -6.96 8.85
N ALA A 445 29.28 -7.52 9.47
CA ALA A 445 30.32 -6.70 10.12
C ALA A 445 31.05 -5.82 9.09
N PRO A 446 31.39 -4.55 9.41
CA PRO A 446 32.00 -3.60 8.46
C PRO A 446 33.24 -4.14 7.74
N ASP A 447 34.07 -4.90 8.44
CA ASP A 447 35.36 -5.39 7.94
C ASP A 447 35.30 -6.78 7.29
N ALA A 448 34.14 -7.45 7.32
CA ALA A 448 34.02 -8.78 6.75
C ALA A 448 34.00 -8.73 5.21
N ASP A 449 34.76 -9.61 4.57
CA ASP A 449 34.83 -9.69 3.11
C ASP A 449 33.48 -10.01 2.47
N SER A 450 32.63 -10.77 3.16
CA SER A 450 31.24 -11.03 2.74
C SER A 450 30.39 -9.75 2.69
N THR A 451 30.62 -8.81 3.61
CA THR A 451 29.96 -7.51 3.66
C THR A 451 30.41 -6.66 2.49
N ARG A 452 31.73 -6.55 2.27
CA ARG A 452 32.31 -5.82 1.13
C ARG A 452 31.84 -6.40 -0.21
N GLY A 453 31.82 -7.72 -0.34
CA GLY A 453 31.31 -8.42 -1.52
C GLY A 453 29.83 -8.10 -1.78
N SER A 454 29.00 -8.15 -0.74
CA SER A 454 27.57 -7.83 -0.85
C SER A 454 27.31 -6.37 -1.25
N LEU A 455 28.08 -5.42 -0.71
CA LEU A 455 27.99 -4.00 -1.08
C LEU A 455 28.44 -3.78 -2.54
N LYS A 456 29.49 -4.45 -3.01
CA LYS A 456 29.88 -4.43 -4.43
C LYS A 456 28.77 -4.96 -5.35
N SER A 457 28.21 -6.13 -5.03
CA SER A 457 27.08 -6.69 -5.79
C SER A 457 25.86 -5.77 -5.78
N THR A 458 25.63 -5.05 -4.68
CA THR A 458 24.56 -4.05 -4.56
C THR A 458 24.76 -2.92 -5.57
N LEU A 459 25.96 -2.33 -5.62
CA LEU A 459 26.28 -1.24 -6.54
C LEU A 459 26.15 -1.68 -8.00
N GLU A 460 26.67 -2.84 -8.37
CA GLU A 460 26.54 -3.38 -9.73
C GLU A 460 25.08 -3.61 -10.12
N THR A 461 24.30 -4.16 -9.20
CA THR A 461 22.89 -4.49 -9.46
C THR A 461 22.03 -3.23 -9.59
N TYR A 462 22.20 -2.25 -8.70
CA TYR A 462 21.47 -0.99 -8.81
C TYR A 462 21.94 -0.15 -9.99
N LYS A 463 23.21 -0.23 -10.40
CA LYS A 463 23.68 0.36 -11.66
C LYS A 463 22.89 -0.19 -12.84
N ARG A 464 22.73 -1.52 -12.94
CA ARG A 464 21.89 -2.14 -13.99
C ARG A 464 20.43 -1.68 -13.93
N ALA A 465 19.85 -1.53 -12.74
CA ALA A 465 18.51 -0.99 -12.58
C ALA A 465 18.39 0.48 -13.03
N LEU A 466 19.38 1.32 -12.67
CA LEU A 466 19.41 2.75 -13.01
C LEU A 466 19.68 3.00 -14.50
N ILE A 467 20.38 2.10 -15.19
CA ILE A 467 20.49 2.15 -16.66
C ILE A 467 19.11 2.00 -17.31
N LEU A 468 18.25 1.12 -16.77
CA LEU A 468 16.89 0.93 -17.27
C LEU A 468 15.97 2.09 -16.90
N ARG A 469 16.11 2.65 -15.69
CA ARG A 469 15.30 3.76 -15.20
C ARG A 469 16.13 4.82 -14.47
N PRO A 470 16.75 5.77 -15.19
CA PRO A 470 17.65 6.78 -14.60
C PRO A 470 16.97 7.79 -13.66
N THR A 471 15.64 7.87 -13.66
CA THR A 471 14.86 8.80 -12.85
C THR A 471 14.33 8.19 -11.56
N ASP A 472 14.56 6.88 -11.32
CA ASP A 472 14.07 6.18 -10.15
C ASP A 472 14.80 6.63 -8.88
N ARG A 473 14.08 7.31 -7.97
CA ARG A 473 14.67 7.90 -6.76
C ARG A 473 15.08 6.82 -5.75
N ASP A 474 14.30 5.75 -5.64
CA ASP A 474 14.55 4.69 -4.66
C ASP A 474 15.79 3.88 -5.05
N ALA A 475 15.97 3.59 -6.34
CA ALA A 475 17.17 2.92 -6.84
C ALA A 475 18.43 3.79 -6.63
N LYS A 476 18.32 5.11 -6.84
CA LYS A 476 19.43 6.05 -6.56
C LYS A 476 19.78 6.10 -5.08
N TRP A 477 18.77 6.19 -4.22
CA TRP A 477 18.97 6.21 -2.77
C TRP A 477 19.68 4.95 -2.29
N ASN A 478 19.21 3.78 -2.71
CA ASN A 478 19.82 2.51 -2.32
C ASN A 478 21.26 2.35 -2.87
N TYR A 479 21.52 2.86 -4.07
CA TYR A 479 22.87 2.93 -4.64
C TYR A 479 23.80 3.84 -3.81
N GLU A 480 23.35 5.05 -3.46
CA GLU A 480 24.11 5.98 -2.63
C GLU A 480 24.37 5.44 -1.22
N LEU A 481 23.39 4.75 -0.63
CA LEU A 481 23.52 4.13 0.68
C LEU A 481 24.62 3.06 0.67
N ALA A 482 24.62 2.19 -0.34
CA ALA A 482 25.66 1.17 -0.52
C ALA A 482 27.05 1.81 -0.70
N LEU A 483 27.13 2.91 -1.46
CA LEU A 483 28.38 3.63 -1.70
C LEU A 483 28.96 4.22 -0.42
N ARG A 484 28.13 4.91 0.39
CA ARG A 484 28.56 5.49 1.67
C ARG A 484 29.06 4.41 2.63
N GLN A 485 28.36 3.27 2.69
CA GLN A 485 28.77 2.16 3.55
C GLN A 485 30.12 1.59 3.11
N GLN A 486 30.36 1.47 1.81
CA GLN A 486 31.64 1.00 1.28
C GLN A 486 32.79 1.97 1.58
N GLU A 487 32.54 3.29 1.47
CA GLU A 487 33.53 4.33 1.81
C GLU A 487 33.88 4.32 3.31
N GLN A 488 32.88 4.17 4.17
CA GLN A 488 33.09 4.06 5.62
C GLN A 488 33.89 2.80 5.99
N ASN A 489 33.60 1.68 5.35
CA ASN A 489 34.33 0.42 5.57
C ASN A 489 35.74 0.41 4.93
N GLY A 490 36.06 1.40 4.08
CA GLY A 490 37.38 1.61 3.51
C GLY A 490 38.25 2.63 4.28
N GLY A 491 37.71 3.24 5.35
CA GLY A 491 38.31 4.36 6.07
C GLY A 491 39.37 4.03 7.13
N GLY A 492 40.15 2.97 6.91
CA GLY A 492 41.23 2.52 7.80
C GLY A 492 42.54 2.32 7.04
N GLY A 493 43.12 3.39 6.51
CA GLY A 493 44.44 3.35 5.85
C GLY A 493 44.73 4.60 5.04
N GLY A 494 45.37 5.59 5.67
CA GLY A 494 45.91 6.75 4.96
C GLY A 494 47.14 6.39 4.11
N GLY A 495 47.33 7.11 3.01
CA GLY A 495 48.56 7.05 2.22
C GLY A 495 48.33 7.43 0.76
N GLY A 496 48.70 8.66 0.40
CA GLY A 496 48.64 9.16 -0.96
C GLY A 496 49.58 8.41 -1.92
N GLY A 497 49.29 8.52 -3.21
CA GLY A 497 50.14 7.97 -4.25
C GLY A 497 49.50 8.05 -5.62
N GLY A 498 49.49 9.25 -6.21
CA GLY A 498 49.47 9.36 -7.66
C GLY A 498 50.72 8.66 -8.19
N GLY A 499 50.54 7.63 -9.01
CA GLY A 499 51.63 6.83 -9.56
C GLY A 499 51.17 6.08 -10.78
N GLN A 500 51.37 6.70 -11.95
CA GLN A 500 51.47 5.97 -13.21
C GLN A 500 52.50 4.86 -13.06
N SER A 501 52.11 3.63 -13.41
CA SER A 501 53.07 2.63 -13.87
C SER A 501 52.42 1.79 -14.97
N ASN A 502 52.94 2.00 -16.18
CA ASN A 502 52.94 1.00 -17.23
C ASN A 502 53.68 -0.23 -16.72
N ALA A 503 53.11 -1.41 -16.97
CA ALA A 503 53.90 -2.61 -17.20
C ALA A 503 53.08 -3.56 -18.08
N ASP A 504 53.52 -3.68 -19.32
CA ASP A 504 53.22 -4.78 -20.22
C ASP A 504 53.57 -6.13 -19.55
N GLN A 505 52.71 -7.14 -19.73
CA GLN A 505 53.11 -8.42 -20.32
C GLN A 505 51.88 -9.31 -20.59
N GLN A 506 51.68 -9.53 -21.89
CA GLN A 506 51.31 -10.76 -22.59
C GLN A 506 50.69 -11.91 -21.76
N ASP A 507 49.48 -12.31 -22.17
CA ASP A 507 49.37 -13.63 -22.80
C ASP A 507 48.19 -13.71 -23.78
N GLN A 508 48.48 -14.31 -24.94
CA GLN A 508 47.60 -14.54 -26.08
C GLN A 508 46.69 -15.76 -25.85
N SER A 509 45.44 -15.67 -26.29
CA SER A 509 44.84 -16.76 -27.08
C SER A 509 43.62 -16.25 -27.84
N ASP A 510 43.74 -16.31 -29.16
CA ASP A 510 42.75 -15.97 -30.18
C ASP A 510 41.49 -16.83 -30.14
N ALA A 511 40.35 -16.22 -30.48
CA ALA A 511 39.36 -16.81 -31.39
C ALA A 511 38.44 -15.71 -31.96
N ASP A 512 38.64 -15.46 -33.25
CA ASP A 512 37.95 -14.51 -34.11
C ASP A 512 36.60 -15.07 -34.63
N SER A 513 35.55 -14.25 -34.65
CA SER A 513 34.60 -14.11 -35.78
C SER A 513 33.40 -13.21 -35.45
N PRO A 514 32.80 -12.52 -36.45
CA PRO A 514 32.22 -11.18 -36.32
C PRO A 514 30.70 -11.14 -36.50
N GLN A 515 30.13 -9.93 -36.36
CA GLN A 515 28.72 -9.49 -36.53
C GLN A 515 28.04 -9.20 -35.18
N SER A 516 27.38 -8.08 -34.93
CA SER A 516 26.78 -7.07 -35.80
C SER A 516 26.67 -5.76 -35.04
N ARG A 517 27.06 -4.64 -35.67
CA ARG A 517 26.69 -3.29 -35.23
C ARG A 517 25.17 -3.18 -35.31
N GLN A 518 24.51 -3.17 -34.16
CA GLN A 518 23.15 -2.68 -34.05
C GLN A 518 23.13 -1.59 -32.98
N GLN A 519 23.13 -0.35 -33.47
CA GLN A 519 22.87 0.84 -32.67
C GLN A 519 21.47 0.72 -32.06
N SER A 520 21.40 0.35 -30.79
CA SER A 520 20.27 0.69 -29.91
C SER A 520 20.73 1.85 -29.04
N GLY A 521 20.12 3.02 -29.23
CA GLY A 521 20.46 4.27 -28.55
C GLY A 521 20.19 4.23 -27.05
N GLY A 522 21.13 3.64 -26.29
CA GLY A 522 21.28 3.81 -24.86
C GLY A 522 22.57 4.58 -24.58
N LEU A 523 22.56 5.45 -23.57
CA LEU A 523 23.77 6.11 -23.09
C LEU A 523 24.82 5.05 -22.72
N GLY A 524 26.05 5.22 -23.21
CA GLY A 524 27.17 4.35 -22.85
C GLY A 524 27.44 4.38 -21.34
N GLU A 525 27.89 3.26 -20.79
CA GLU A 525 28.02 3.04 -19.33
C GLU A 525 28.86 4.12 -18.63
N GLN A 526 29.94 4.57 -19.27
CA GLN A 526 30.79 5.66 -18.78
C GLN A 526 30.12 7.05 -18.88
N GLN A 527 29.29 7.26 -19.90
CA GLN A 527 28.51 8.50 -20.06
C GLN A 527 27.38 8.58 -19.02
N ALA A 528 26.75 7.45 -18.70
CA ALA A 528 25.75 7.36 -17.65
C ALA A 528 26.36 7.68 -16.26
N GLU A 529 27.56 7.17 -15.97
CA GLU A 529 28.30 7.50 -14.73
C GLU A 529 28.63 8.99 -14.63
N GLN A 530 29.10 9.61 -15.72
CA GLN A 530 29.41 11.03 -15.72
C GLN A 530 28.17 11.90 -15.50
N LEU A 531 27.03 11.54 -16.11
CA LEU A 531 25.77 12.28 -15.95
C LEU A 531 25.17 12.11 -14.55
N LEU A 532 25.24 10.91 -13.97
CA LEU A 532 24.78 10.67 -12.61
C LEU A 532 25.63 11.44 -11.58
N ASN A 533 26.95 11.43 -11.76
CA ASN A 533 27.87 12.18 -10.90
C ASN A 533 27.71 13.70 -11.05
N ALA A 534 27.43 14.19 -12.27
CA ALA A 534 27.17 15.61 -12.52
C ALA A 534 25.85 16.07 -11.88
N ALA A 535 24.77 15.31 -12.06
CA ALA A 535 23.46 15.62 -11.48
C ALA A 535 23.50 15.65 -9.94
N ALA A 536 24.22 14.71 -9.32
CA ALA A 536 24.38 14.67 -7.86
C ALA A 536 25.14 15.88 -7.30
N ARG A 537 26.10 16.44 -8.07
CA ARG A 537 26.82 17.67 -7.66
C ARG A 537 25.95 18.92 -7.81
N GLU A 538 25.12 18.96 -8.84
CA GLU A 538 24.23 20.09 -9.12
C GLU A 538 23.14 20.24 -8.04
N GLU A 539 22.52 19.14 -7.60
CA GLU A 539 21.53 19.17 -6.51
C GLU A 539 22.10 19.69 -5.19
N ARG A 540 23.33 19.26 -4.83
CA ARG A 540 24.03 19.79 -3.64
C ARG A 540 24.28 21.29 -3.74
N GLY A 541 24.63 21.79 -4.92
CA GLY A 541 24.83 23.22 -5.18
C GLY A 541 23.54 24.04 -5.03
N VAL A 542 22.41 23.51 -5.48
CA VAL A 542 21.10 24.18 -5.37
C VAL A 542 20.62 24.24 -3.92
N GLN A 543 20.81 23.17 -3.14
CA GLN A 543 20.50 23.16 -1.71
C GLN A 543 21.33 24.18 -0.93
N GLY A 544 22.64 24.28 -1.21
CA GLY A 544 23.52 25.26 -0.58
C GLY A 544 23.18 26.72 -0.91
N ARG A 545 22.67 27.00 -2.12
CA ARG A 545 22.22 28.35 -2.51
C ARG A 545 20.92 28.76 -1.81
N LYS A 546 19.96 27.84 -1.67
CA LYS A 546 18.70 28.11 -0.95
C LYS A 546 18.95 28.49 0.50
N GLN A 547 19.87 27.82 1.19
CA GLN A 547 20.25 28.15 2.58
C GLN A 547 20.87 29.54 2.75
N ARG A 548 21.57 30.08 1.74
CA ARG A 548 22.23 31.39 1.84
C ARG A 548 21.29 32.58 1.61
N GLN A 549 20.19 32.39 0.89
CA GLN A 549 19.23 33.45 0.56
C GLN A 549 18.15 33.67 1.64
N SER A 550 18.08 32.82 2.67
CA SER A 550 17.02 32.85 3.69
C SER A 550 17.32 33.66 4.95
N ARG A 551 18.26 34.61 4.94
CA ARG A 551 18.56 35.46 6.12
C ARG A 551 17.58 36.65 6.19
N PRO A 552 16.66 36.73 7.18
CA PRO A 552 15.73 37.85 7.31
C PRO A 552 16.35 39.04 8.06
N GLN A 553 15.93 40.27 7.71
CA GLN A 553 16.16 41.47 8.52
C GLN A 553 15.16 41.53 9.69
N PRO A 554 15.55 42.10 10.85
CA PRO A 554 14.66 42.20 12.00
C PRO A 554 13.57 43.27 11.81
N PRO A 555 12.30 43.01 12.22
CA PRO A 555 11.23 44.00 12.19
C PRO A 555 11.32 44.99 13.38
N PRO A 556 10.76 46.21 13.23
CA PRO A 556 10.85 47.23 14.26
C PRO A 556 9.82 47.00 15.39
N GLY A 557 10.31 46.92 16.63
CA GLY A 557 9.51 47.23 17.82
C GLY A 557 8.85 46.10 18.61
N GLY A 558 9.31 44.84 18.51
CA GLY A 558 8.85 43.74 19.37
C GLY A 558 10.01 43.10 20.14
N LYS A 559 9.84 42.83 21.43
CA LYS A 559 10.82 42.07 22.22
C LYS A 559 10.81 40.61 21.74
N ASP A 560 12.02 40.07 21.63
CA ASP A 560 12.35 38.76 21.06
C ASP A 560 12.56 37.77 22.22
N TRP A 561 11.75 36.72 22.30
CA TRP A 561 11.72 35.77 23.43
C TRP A 561 12.14 34.38 22.99
#